data_AF-A0A6J6J4P9-F1
#
_entry.id   AF-A0A6J6J4P9-F1
#
_cell.length_a   1.000
_cell.length_b   1.000
_cell.length_c   1.000
_cell.angle_alpha   90.00
_cell.angle_beta   90.00
_cell.angle_gamma   90.00
#
_symmetry.space_group_name_H-M   'P 1'
#
loop_
_entity.id
_entity.type
_entity.pdbx_description
1 polymer ?
#
loop_
_entity_poly.entity_id
_entity_poly.type
_entity_poly.pdbx_seq_one_letter_code
_entity_poly.pdbx_strand_id
1 'polypeptide(L)'
;MGELVNRPEAFIRPSPGGSQLGGVARRTREAMLLCEAAGFDVVVVETIGVGQSEVAVSDMVDLFALLVSPGGGDELQGIKRGIMELADLVIVNKADGDLAAAAARTRGDYASAVHLLRPKWNAWATEVLACSALHGIGVSEVWESVMSFRETVTSNGELAEARSAQATAWLWSEIGDTLLDRFRSDATVATLLPDIESNVSAGRITPAKAALQLLEAFGTNG
;
A
#
# COMPACT_ATOMS: atom_id res chain seq x y z
N MET A 1 12.51 4.22 16.42
CA MET A 1 11.95 5.53 15.99
C MET A 1 12.70 6.71 16.62
N GLY A 2 12.93 6.74 17.94
CA GLY A 2 13.57 7.87 18.63
C GLY A 2 14.99 8.24 18.14
N GLU A 3 15.79 7.29 17.67
CA GLU A 3 17.12 7.58 17.10
C GLU A 3 17.04 8.16 15.68
N LEU A 4 16.10 7.69 14.84
CA LEU A 4 15.95 8.18 13.46
C LEU A 4 15.45 9.62 13.39
N VAL A 5 14.51 10.02 14.26
CA VAL A 5 13.94 11.39 14.27
C VAL A 5 15.02 12.46 14.51
N ASN A 6 16.14 12.09 15.12
CA ASN A 6 17.25 12.99 15.41
C ASN A 6 18.33 13.00 14.31
N ARG A 7 18.19 12.21 13.24
CA ARG A 7 19.15 12.19 12.13
C ARG A 7 18.72 13.19 11.05
N PRO A 8 19.55 14.17 10.67
CA PRO A 8 19.19 15.15 9.65
C PRO A 8 18.93 14.55 8.26
N GLU A 9 19.51 13.38 7.98
CA GLU A 9 19.30 12.59 6.77
C GLU A 9 17.99 11.77 6.77
N ALA A 10 17.23 11.76 7.87
CA ALA A 10 15.96 11.07 7.96
C ALA A 10 14.80 12.07 8.06
N PHE A 11 13.76 11.87 7.26
CA PHE A 11 12.52 12.64 7.32
C PHE A 11 11.34 11.71 7.55
N ILE A 12 10.65 11.87 8.68
CA ILE A 12 9.49 11.04 9.04
C ILE A 12 8.25 11.93 9.04
N ARG A 13 7.22 11.51 8.30
CA ARG A 13 5.95 12.23 8.23
C ARG A 13 4.77 11.26 8.37
N PRO A 14 3.85 11.47 9.31
CA PRO A 14 2.60 10.71 9.32
C PRO A 14 1.76 11.11 8.10
N SER A 15 1.20 10.11 7.41
CA SER A 15 0.24 10.41 6.35
C SER A 15 -1.04 10.98 6.97
N PRO A 16 -1.54 12.14 6.51
CA PRO A 16 -2.75 12.75 7.05
C PRO A 16 -3.96 11.82 6.87
N GLY A 17 -4.62 11.49 7.98
CA GLY A 17 -5.86 10.71 7.97
C GLY A 17 -6.98 11.49 7.28
N GLY A 18 -7.37 11.06 6.08
CA GLY A 18 -8.63 11.47 5.45
C GLY A 18 -9.76 10.53 5.86
N SER A 19 -11.01 11.00 5.79
CA SER A 19 -12.20 10.18 6.04
C SER A 19 -12.42 9.05 5.01
N GLN A 20 -11.61 9.03 3.94
CA GLN A 20 -11.67 8.05 2.84
C GLN A 20 -10.26 7.55 2.52
N LEU A 21 -10.14 6.23 2.31
CA LEU A 21 -8.87 5.54 2.02
C LEU A 21 -8.13 6.15 0.82
N GLY A 22 -8.87 6.57 -0.22
CA GLY A 22 -8.32 7.23 -1.41
C GLY A 22 -7.60 8.55 -1.11
N GLY A 23 -8.12 9.34 -0.17
CA GLY A 23 -7.52 10.61 0.23
C GLY A 23 -6.18 10.45 0.96
N VAL A 24 -5.95 9.33 1.64
CA VAL A 24 -4.68 9.00 2.29
C VAL A 24 -3.66 8.60 1.24
N ALA A 25 -4.02 7.68 0.34
CA ALA A 25 -3.14 7.22 -0.73
C ALA A 25 -2.67 8.38 -1.62
N ARG A 26 -3.60 9.26 -2.02
CA ARG A 26 -3.30 10.48 -2.77
C ARG A 26 -2.23 11.36 -2.12
N ARG A 27 -2.42 11.71 -0.84
CA ARG A 27 -1.49 12.59 -0.11
C ARG A 27 -0.14 11.91 0.16
N THR A 28 -0.12 10.59 0.36
CA THR A 28 1.13 9.84 0.45
C THR A 28 1.92 9.92 -0.85
N ARG A 29 1.28 9.74 -2.02
CA ARG A 29 1.95 9.87 -3.33
C ARG A 29 2.54 11.26 -3.55
N GLU A 30 1.80 12.31 -3.23
CA GLU A 30 2.32 13.69 -3.31
C GLU A 30 3.54 13.89 -2.40
N ALA A 31 3.50 13.35 -1.18
CA ALA A 31 4.62 13.41 -0.25
C ALA A 31 5.84 12.64 -0.78
N MET A 32 5.65 11.46 -1.40
CA MET A 32 6.73 10.69 -2.02
C MET A 32 7.43 11.51 -3.11
N LEU A 33 6.68 12.12 -4.02
CA LEU A 33 7.23 12.96 -5.09
C LEU A 33 8.00 14.16 -4.53
N LEU A 34 7.52 14.77 -3.44
CA LEU A 34 8.24 15.85 -2.77
C LEU A 34 9.54 15.37 -2.12
N CYS A 35 9.54 14.18 -1.51
CA CYS A 35 10.76 13.59 -0.95
C CYS A 35 11.79 13.30 -2.06
N GLU A 36 11.37 12.69 -3.17
CA GLU A 36 12.24 12.44 -4.32
C GLU A 36 12.81 13.76 -4.88
N ALA A 37 11.96 14.77 -5.08
CA ALA A 37 12.40 16.09 -5.55
C ALA A 37 13.33 16.82 -4.56
N ALA A 38 13.22 16.53 -3.27
CA ALA A 38 14.11 17.03 -2.23
C ALA A 38 15.45 16.27 -2.14
N GLY A 39 15.65 15.24 -2.97
CA GLY A 39 16.90 14.49 -3.07
C GLY A 39 16.99 13.26 -2.18
N PHE A 40 15.87 12.81 -1.59
CA PHE A 40 15.83 11.49 -0.93
C PHE A 40 15.86 10.40 -2.00
N ASP A 41 16.81 9.46 -1.87
CA ASP A 41 17.03 8.34 -2.78
C ASP A 41 16.31 7.05 -2.34
N VAL A 42 15.86 7.02 -1.07
CA VAL A 42 15.07 5.94 -0.47
C VAL A 42 13.83 6.52 0.19
N VAL A 43 12.66 6.02 -0.21
CA VAL A 43 11.37 6.37 0.40
C VAL A 43 10.71 5.09 0.93
N VAL A 44 10.42 5.07 2.23
CA VAL A 44 9.75 3.95 2.89
C VAL A 44 8.33 4.35 3.22
N VAL A 45 7.36 3.58 2.73
CA VAL A 45 5.93 3.76 3.02
C VAL A 45 5.46 2.64 3.93
N GLU A 46 5.06 3.00 5.15
CA GLU A 46 4.55 2.06 6.15
C GLU A 46 3.01 2.11 6.20
N THR A 47 2.35 0.96 6.20
CA THR A 47 0.91 0.86 6.46
C THR A 47 0.62 1.02 7.95
N ILE A 48 -0.45 1.73 8.30
CA ILE A 48 -0.88 1.91 9.70
C ILE A 48 -2.22 1.21 9.91
N GLY A 49 -2.23 0.13 10.70
CA GLY A 49 -3.45 -0.47 11.25
C GLY A 49 -4.27 -1.34 10.28
N VAL A 50 -5.57 -1.49 10.57
CA VAL A 50 -6.53 -2.37 9.88
C VAL A 50 -7.31 -1.60 8.81
N GLY A 51 -7.18 -2.01 7.54
CA GLY A 51 -7.87 -1.42 6.40
C GLY A 51 -7.27 -1.94 5.09
N GLN A 52 -7.92 -1.74 3.94
CA GLN A 52 -7.43 -2.16 2.60
C GLN A 52 -6.25 -1.30 2.11
N SER A 53 -5.33 -0.98 3.01
CA SER A 53 -4.21 -0.07 2.77
C SER A 53 -3.02 -0.77 2.10
N GLU A 54 -2.97 -2.11 2.17
CA GLU A 54 -1.87 -2.90 1.65
C GLU A 54 -1.82 -2.84 0.12
N VAL A 55 -2.97 -2.98 -0.55
CA VAL A 55 -3.08 -2.85 -2.01
C VAL A 55 -2.71 -1.44 -2.46
N ALA A 56 -3.24 -0.42 -1.77
CA ALA A 56 -2.91 0.96 -2.10
C ALA A 56 -1.40 1.24 -1.96
N VAL A 57 -0.75 0.70 -0.92
CA VAL A 57 0.70 0.82 -0.73
C VAL A 57 1.46 0.02 -1.78
N SER A 58 1.06 -1.22 -2.09
CA SER A 58 1.73 -2.02 -3.13
C SER A 58 1.69 -1.35 -4.50
N ASP A 59 0.62 -0.61 -4.79
CA ASP A 59 0.43 0.12 -6.05
C ASP A 59 1.19 1.46 -6.10
N MET A 60 1.89 1.84 -5.02
CA MET A 60 2.70 3.05 -4.99
C MET A 60 4.19 2.85 -4.73
N VAL A 61 4.62 1.61 -4.48
CA VAL A 61 6.03 1.29 -4.20
C VAL A 61 6.60 0.37 -5.26
N ASP A 62 7.93 0.37 -5.39
CA ASP A 62 8.64 -0.56 -6.27
C ASP A 62 8.68 -1.98 -5.69
N LEU A 63 8.96 -2.08 -4.39
CA LEU A 63 9.09 -3.32 -3.64
C LEU A 63 8.14 -3.28 -2.44
N PHE A 64 7.33 -4.33 -2.29
CA PHE A 64 6.46 -4.50 -1.13
C PHE A 64 7.01 -5.58 -0.19
N ALA A 65 7.40 -5.17 1.02
CA ALA A 65 7.93 -6.07 2.05
C ALA A 65 6.87 -6.40 3.10
N LEU A 66 6.66 -7.69 3.35
CA LEU A 66 5.74 -8.19 4.36
C LEU A 66 6.52 -8.62 5.62
N LEU A 67 6.31 -7.93 6.74
CA LEU A 67 6.89 -8.32 8.02
C LEU A 67 5.96 -9.27 8.78
N VAL A 68 6.49 -10.39 9.25
CA VAL A 68 5.76 -11.41 10.03
C VAL A 68 6.51 -11.74 11.32
N SER A 69 5.78 -12.20 12.35
CA SER A 69 6.38 -12.63 13.63
C SER A 69 6.61 -14.16 13.67
N PRO A 70 7.56 -14.65 14.48
CA PRO A 70 7.81 -16.09 14.64
C PRO A 70 6.65 -16.78 15.35
N GLY A 71 6.38 -18.04 14.98
CA GLY A 71 5.44 -18.88 15.74
C GLY A 71 3.96 -18.59 15.48
N GLY A 72 3.62 -17.67 14.57
CA GLY A 72 2.26 -17.46 14.07
C GLY A 72 1.79 -18.55 13.11
N GLY A 73 1.91 -19.84 13.47
CA GLY A 73 1.55 -20.96 12.58
C GLY A 73 0.11 -20.91 12.05
N ASP A 74 -0.82 -20.32 12.81
CA ASP A 74 -2.21 -20.05 12.39
C ASP A 74 -2.35 -18.74 11.59
N GLU A 75 -1.35 -17.85 11.63
CA GLU A 75 -1.33 -16.61 10.86
C GLU A 75 -1.08 -16.88 9.37
N LEU A 76 -0.51 -18.01 8.94
CA LEU A 76 -0.47 -18.33 7.51
C LEU A 76 -1.90 -18.50 6.92
N GLN A 77 -2.86 -18.92 7.75
CA GLN A 77 -4.28 -18.92 7.40
C GLN A 77 -4.94 -17.54 7.61
N GLY A 78 -4.42 -16.72 8.53
CA GLY A 78 -4.91 -15.38 8.86
C GLY A 78 -4.37 -14.24 7.98
N ILE A 79 -3.18 -14.39 7.40
CA ILE A 79 -2.68 -13.56 6.32
C ILE A 79 -3.59 -13.88 5.14
N LYS A 80 -4.48 -12.92 4.85
CA LYS A 80 -5.36 -12.97 3.69
C LYS A 80 -4.49 -13.37 2.50
N ARG A 81 -4.84 -14.47 1.81
CA ARG A 81 -4.19 -14.91 0.56
C ARG A 81 -3.73 -13.73 -0.32
N GLY A 82 -4.55 -12.68 -0.40
CA GLY A 82 -4.25 -11.47 -1.16
C GLY A 82 -3.04 -10.63 -0.72
N ILE A 83 -2.57 -10.65 0.53
CA ILE A 83 -1.39 -9.84 0.93
C ILE A 83 -0.08 -10.55 0.57
N MET A 84 -0.02 -11.88 0.72
CA MET A 84 1.14 -12.66 0.31
C MET A 84 1.39 -12.58 -1.20
N GLU A 85 0.33 -12.49 -2.00
CA GLU A 85 0.41 -12.31 -3.45
C GLU A 85 1.03 -10.96 -3.85
N LEU A 86 1.01 -9.96 -2.96
CA LEU A 86 1.62 -8.64 -3.20
C LEU A 86 3.10 -8.60 -2.78
N ALA A 87 3.56 -9.56 -1.97
CA ALA A 87 4.87 -9.52 -1.33
C ALA A 87 6.00 -9.88 -2.31
N ASP A 88 6.95 -8.96 -2.43
CA ASP A 88 8.20 -9.13 -3.15
C ASP A 88 9.30 -9.68 -2.23
N LEU A 89 9.15 -9.42 -0.93
CA LEU A 89 10.01 -9.89 0.16
C LEU A 89 9.17 -10.18 1.41
N VAL A 90 9.40 -11.32 2.05
CA VAL A 90 8.82 -11.66 3.36
C VAL A 90 9.92 -11.67 4.41
N ILE A 91 9.71 -10.97 5.52
CA ILE A 91 10.70 -10.80 6.59
C ILE A 91 10.12 -11.34 7.89
N VAL A 92 10.66 -12.47 8.35
CA VAL A 92 10.37 -13.03 9.68
C VAL A 92 11.20 -12.28 10.72
N ASN A 93 10.62 -11.27 11.35
CA ASN A 93 11.30 -10.47 12.37
C ASN A 93 11.36 -11.21 13.72
N LYS A 94 12.09 -10.68 14.70
CA LYS A 94 12.30 -11.28 16.05
C LYS A 94 12.97 -12.65 16.01
N ALA A 95 13.84 -12.89 15.03
CA ALA A 95 14.61 -14.12 14.88
C ALA A 95 15.81 -14.16 15.85
N ASP A 96 15.52 -14.06 17.14
CA ASP A 96 16.51 -13.96 18.22
C ASP A 96 16.04 -14.71 19.47
N GLY A 97 16.99 -14.96 20.39
CA GLY A 97 16.74 -15.62 21.67
C GLY A 97 15.92 -16.90 21.54
N ASP A 98 14.89 -17.02 22.38
CA ASP A 98 13.99 -18.18 22.42
C ASP A 98 13.12 -18.32 21.16
N LEU A 99 12.97 -17.24 20.38
CA LEU A 99 12.17 -17.23 19.15
C LEU A 99 12.98 -17.63 17.91
N ALA A 100 14.31 -17.70 17.98
CA ALA A 100 15.16 -18.01 16.82
C ALA A 100 14.77 -19.33 16.13
N ALA A 101 14.50 -20.38 16.91
CA ALA A 101 14.08 -21.67 16.36
C ALA A 101 12.67 -21.61 15.74
N ALA A 102 11.76 -20.83 16.33
CA ALA A 102 10.43 -20.62 15.76
C ALA A 102 10.51 -19.81 14.47
N ALA A 103 11.37 -18.78 14.41
CA ALA A 103 11.56 -17.93 13.25
C ALA A 103 12.12 -18.73 12.06
N ALA A 104 13.06 -19.65 12.32
CA ALA A 104 13.59 -20.55 11.30
C ALA A 104 12.51 -21.46 10.69
N ARG A 105 11.59 -21.99 11.52
CA ARG A 105 10.45 -22.79 11.03
C ARG A 105 9.50 -21.93 10.21
N THR A 106 9.07 -20.79 10.76
CA THR A 106 8.19 -19.84 10.07
C THR A 106 8.78 -19.41 8.72
N ARG A 107 10.07 -19.12 8.65
CA ARG A 107 10.77 -18.81 7.38
C ARG A 107 10.64 -19.95 6.37
N GLY A 108 10.81 -21.20 6.81
CA GLY A 108 10.63 -22.39 5.96
C GLY A 108 9.19 -22.56 5.47
N ASP A 109 8.20 -22.30 6.34
CA ASP A 109 6.79 -22.38 6.00
C ASP A 109 6.41 -21.35 4.92
N TYR A 110 6.80 -20.08 5.12
CA TYR A 110 6.58 -19.02 4.12
C TYR A 110 7.35 -19.28 2.83
N ALA A 111 8.61 -19.73 2.89
CA ALA A 111 9.38 -20.08 1.70
C ALA A 111 8.68 -21.16 0.87
N SER A 112 8.14 -22.18 1.54
CA SER A 112 7.37 -23.23 0.87
C SER A 112 6.07 -22.67 0.25
N ALA A 113 5.40 -21.77 0.95
CA ALA A 113 4.13 -21.20 0.51
C ALA A 113 4.27 -20.24 -0.69
N VAL A 114 5.29 -19.36 -0.70
CA VAL A 114 5.49 -18.41 -1.81
C VAL A 114 5.84 -19.13 -3.12
N HIS A 115 6.50 -20.29 -3.05
CA HIS A 115 6.75 -21.13 -4.23
C HIS A 115 5.48 -21.72 -4.88
N LEU A 116 4.36 -21.77 -4.16
CA LEU A 116 3.07 -22.20 -4.69
C LEU A 116 2.27 -21.06 -5.33
N LEU A 117 2.71 -19.81 -5.13
CA LEU A 117 2.08 -18.63 -5.70
C LEU A 117 2.73 -18.28 -7.03
N ARG A 118 1.94 -17.62 -7.89
CA ARG A 118 2.49 -17.01 -9.09
C ARG A 118 3.30 -15.78 -8.66
N PRO A 119 4.58 -15.66 -9.07
CA PRO A 119 5.35 -14.48 -8.74
C PRO A 119 4.76 -13.24 -9.44
N LYS A 120 4.81 -12.09 -8.76
CA LYS A 120 4.38 -10.79 -9.28
C LYS A 120 5.24 -10.34 -10.47
N TRP A 121 6.52 -10.67 -10.42
CA TRP A 121 7.52 -10.34 -11.44
C TRP A 121 7.96 -11.61 -12.16
N ASN A 122 8.34 -11.50 -13.43
CA ASN A 122 8.86 -12.65 -14.15
C ASN A 122 10.32 -12.95 -13.75
N ALA A 123 11.12 -11.90 -13.52
CA ALA A 123 12.53 -12.01 -13.18
C ALA A 123 12.82 -12.16 -11.68
N TRP A 124 11.82 -12.01 -10.80
CA TRP A 124 12.03 -12.06 -9.35
C TRP A 124 11.10 -13.07 -8.68
N ALA A 125 11.70 -13.99 -7.91
CA ALA A 125 10.98 -14.86 -7.01
C ALA A 125 10.96 -14.24 -5.61
N THR A 126 9.79 -14.18 -4.98
CA THR A 126 9.63 -13.65 -3.62
C THR A 126 10.57 -14.36 -2.65
N GLU A 127 11.44 -13.59 -2.01
CA GLU A 127 12.39 -14.11 -1.02
C GLU A 127 11.78 -14.11 0.38
N VAL A 128 12.25 -15.02 1.24
CA VAL A 128 11.84 -15.12 2.64
C VAL A 128 13.06 -15.13 3.55
N LEU A 129 13.26 -14.03 4.26
CA LEU A 129 14.39 -13.79 5.15
C LEU A 129 13.95 -13.77 6.61
N ALA A 130 14.92 -13.89 7.52
CA ALA A 130 14.69 -13.75 8.95
C ALA A 130 15.66 -12.72 9.52
N CYS A 131 15.16 -11.86 10.42
CA CYS A 131 15.96 -10.82 11.05
C CYS A 131 15.55 -10.58 12.51
N SER A 132 16.41 -9.89 13.25
CA SER A 132 16.07 -9.27 14.53
C SER A 132 16.27 -7.77 14.41
N ALA A 133 15.18 -7.03 14.23
CA ALA A 133 15.24 -5.58 14.19
C ALA A 133 15.75 -4.98 15.51
N LEU A 134 15.48 -5.64 16.65
CA LEU A 134 15.92 -5.18 17.97
C LEU A 134 17.45 -5.30 18.15
N HIS A 135 18.03 -6.38 17.63
CA HIS A 135 19.47 -6.65 17.78
C HIS A 135 20.29 -6.34 16.52
N GLY A 136 19.66 -5.84 15.46
CA GLY A 136 20.31 -5.52 14.18
C GLY A 136 20.76 -6.73 13.36
N ILE A 137 20.32 -7.94 13.71
CA ILE A 137 20.73 -9.18 13.04
C ILE A 137 19.92 -9.35 11.75
N GLY A 138 20.54 -9.65 10.62
CA GLY A 138 19.82 -9.91 9.36
C GLY A 138 19.29 -8.67 8.65
N VAL A 139 19.49 -7.46 9.22
CA VAL A 139 18.95 -6.21 8.66
C VAL A 139 19.72 -5.79 7.41
N SER A 140 21.04 -5.97 7.38
CA SER A 140 21.86 -5.69 6.21
C SER A 140 21.52 -6.63 5.06
N GLU A 141 21.29 -7.90 5.35
CA GLU A 141 20.91 -8.93 4.38
C GLU A 141 19.53 -8.66 3.78
N VAL A 142 18.59 -8.13 4.57
CA VAL A 142 17.31 -7.62 4.06
C VAL A 142 17.53 -6.48 3.06
N TRP A 143 18.41 -5.53 3.37
CA TRP A 143 18.71 -4.43 2.44
C TRP A 143 19.42 -4.90 1.18
N GLU A 144 20.34 -5.86 1.28
CA GLU A 144 21.00 -6.49 0.13
C GLU A 144 19.98 -7.15 -0.80
N SER A 145 18.96 -7.85 -0.25
CA SER A 145 17.86 -8.41 -1.02
C SER A 145 17.03 -7.33 -1.73
N VAL A 146 16.73 -6.21 -1.06
CA VAL A 146 16.05 -5.05 -1.69
C VAL A 146 16.85 -4.50 -2.87
N MET A 147 18.18 -4.41 -2.74
CA MET A 147 19.06 -3.94 -3.82
C MET A 147 19.12 -4.95 -4.97
N SER A 148 19.21 -6.25 -4.66
CA SER A 148 19.18 -7.34 -5.64
C SER A 148 17.88 -7.35 -6.44
N PHE A 149 16.74 -7.16 -5.76
CA PHE A 149 15.44 -6.99 -6.41
C PHE A 149 15.49 -5.82 -7.39
N ARG A 150 15.91 -4.64 -6.92
CA ARG A 150 15.94 -3.43 -7.75
C ARG A 150 16.79 -3.65 -8.99
N GLU A 151 17.97 -4.23 -8.86
CA GLU A 151 18.87 -4.52 -9.99
C GLU A 151 18.24 -5.52 -10.97
N THR A 152 17.70 -6.62 -10.44
CA THR A 152 17.11 -7.71 -11.25
C THR A 152 15.91 -7.22 -12.04
N VAL A 153 14.96 -6.55 -11.37
CA VAL A 153 13.72 -6.09 -12.00
C VAL A 153 13.96 -4.88 -12.92
N THR A 154 14.95 -4.03 -12.61
CA THR A 154 15.35 -2.93 -13.50
C THR A 154 16.02 -3.45 -14.77
N SER A 155 16.98 -4.37 -14.65
CA SER A 155 17.72 -4.90 -15.81
C SER A 155 16.84 -5.68 -16.78
N ASN A 156 15.73 -6.25 -16.29
CA ASN A 156 14.70 -6.90 -17.10
C ASN A 156 13.64 -5.93 -17.67
N GLY A 157 13.73 -4.63 -17.36
CA GLY A 157 12.78 -3.60 -17.84
C GLY A 157 11.44 -3.56 -17.11
N GLU A 158 11.12 -4.59 -16.32
CA GLU A 158 9.84 -4.73 -15.61
C GLU A 158 9.56 -3.57 -14.65
N LEU A 159 10.60 -2.99 -14.02
CA LEU A 159 10.40 -1.87 -13.08
C LEU A 159 9.86 -0.62 -13.78
N ALA A 160 10.37 -0.32 -14.98
CA ALA A 160 9.90 0.82 -15.76
C ALA A 160 8.46 0.62 -16.24
N GLU A 161 8.11 -0.59 -16.66
CA GLU A 161 6.75 -0.97 -17.05
C GLU A 161 5.78 -0.84 -15.87
N ALA A 162 6.15 -1.38 -14.70
CA ALA A 162 5.35 -1.29 -13.49
C ALA A 162 5.10 0.17 -13.08
N ARG A 163 6.13 1.01 -13.03
CA ARG A 163 6.00 2.44 -12.72
C ARG A 163 5.13 3.18 -13.74
N SER A 164 5.22 2.85 -15.02
CA SER A 164 4.35 3.43 -16.06
C SER A 164 2.88 3.05 -15.85
N ALA A 165 2.62 1.79 -15.49
CA ALA A 165 1.27 1.32 -15.17
C ALA A 165 0.72 2.00 -13.91
N GLN A 166 1.54 2.11 -12.86
CA GLN A 166 1.22 2.83 -11.63
C GLN A 166 0.87 4.29 -11.91
N ALA A 167 1.70 5.02 -12.68
CA ALA A 167 1.44 6.41 -13.05
C ALA A 167 0.11 6.58 -13.79
N THR A 168 -0.22 5.65 -14.70
CA THR A 168 -1.51 5.66 -15.41
C THR A 168 -2.68 5.40 -14.47
N ALA A 169 -2.55 4.43 -13.56
CA ALA A 169 -3.57 4.14 -12.54
C ALA A 169 -3.77 5.36 -11.61
N TRP A 170 -2.71 6.04 -11.23
CA TRP A 170 -2.77 7.23 -10.39
C TRP A 170 -3.45 8.39 -11.10
N LEU A 171 -3.19 8.61 -12.40
CA LEU A 171 -3.92 9.62 -13.18
C LEU A 171 -5.44 9.41 -13.10
N TRP A 172 -5.91 8.18 -13.28
CA TRP A 172 -7.34 7.86 -13.17
C TRP A 172 -7.89 8.02 -11.76
N SER A 173 -7.12 7.65 -10.74
CA SER A 173 -7.47 7.92 -9.33
C SER A 173 -7.63 9.43 -9.09
N GLU A 174 -6.69 10.26 -9.53
CA GLU A 174 -6.74 11.71 -9.37
C GLU A 174 -7.94 12.33 -10.08
N ILE A 175 -8.26 11.87 -11.29
CA ILE A 175 -9.44 12.30 -12.02
C ILE A 175 -10.70 11.95 -11.22
N GLY A 176 -10.83 10.70 -10.77
CA GLY A 176 -12.00 10.23 -10.01
C GLY A 176 -12.19 10.99 -8.69
N ASP A 177 -11.12 11.11 -7.91
CA ASP A 177 -11.14 11.82 -6.62
C ASP A 177 -11.49 13.30 -6.82
N THR A 178 -10.88 13.95 -7.81
CA THR A 178 -11.14 15.37 -8.10
C THR A 178 -12.56 15.60 -8.60
N LEU A 179 -13.09 14.72 -9.46
CA LEU A 179 -14.47 14.81 -9.94
C LEU A 179 -15.46 14.62 -8.79
N LEU A 180 -15.21 13.67 -7.89
CA LEU A 180 -16.06 13.42 -6.72
C LEU A 180 -16.03 14.59 -5.73
N ASP A 181 -14.85 15.16 -5.49
CA ASP A 181 -14.69 16.35 -4.64
C ASP A 181 -15.44 17.55 -5.23
N ARG A 182 -15.33 17.78 -6.54
CA ARG A 182 -16.09 18.83 -7.24
C ARG A 182 -17.60 18.58 -7.19
N PHE A 183 -18.03 17.34 -7.43
CA PHE A 183 -19.43 16.95 -7.36
C PHE A 183 -20.02 17.22 -5.97
N ARG A 184 -19.32 16.82 -4.90
CA ARG A 184 -19.79 17.06 -3.52
C ARG A 184 -19.75 18.53 -3.11
N SER A 185 -18.88 19.32 -3.72
CA SER A 185 -18.73 20.76 -3.42
C SER A 185 -19.64 21.66 -4.28
N ASP A 186 -20.31 21.11 -5.29
CA ASP A 186 -21.30 21.86 -6.08
C ASP A 186 -22.49 22.27 -5.19
N ALA A 187 -22.88 23.54 -5.25
CA ALA A 187 -23.89 24.09 -4.35
C ALA A 187 -25.28 23.45 -4.55
N THR A 188 -25.63 23.10 -5.79
CA THR A 188 -26.90 22.43 -6.12
C THR A 188 -26.89 21.01 -5.57
N VAL A 189 -25.83 20.26 -5.84
CA VAL A 189 -25.66 18.88 -5.35
C VAL A 189 -25.65 18.86 -3.82
N ALA A 190 -24.85 19.72 -3.18
CA ALA A 190 -24.75 19.79 -1.71
C ALA A 190 -26.09 20.09 -1.04
N THR A 191 -26.97 20.84 -1.72
CA THR A 191 -28.33 21.14 -1.24
C THR A 191 -29.27 19.93 -1.40
N LEU A 192 -29.21 19.22 -2.53
CA LEU A 192 -30.10 18.10 -2.84
C LEU A 192 -29.70 16.76 -2.18
N LEU A 193 -28.40 16.57 -1.93
CA LEU A 193 -27.82 15.29 -1.52
C LEU A 193 -28.45 14.70 -0.25
N PRO A 194 -28.64 15.45 0.86
CA PRO A 194 -29.20 14.88 2.11
C PRO A 194 -30.60 14.30 1.93
N ASP A 195 -31.47 15.00 1.19
CA ASP A 195 -32.84 14.55 0.93
C ASP A 195 -32.88 13.33 0.00
N ILE A 196 -32.01 13.31 -1.02
CA ILE A 196 -31.91 12.17 -1.93
C ILE A 196 -31.36 10.93 -1.21
N GLU A 197 -30.33 11.07 -0.36
CA GLU A 197 -29.83 9.96 0.47
C GLU A 197 -30.90 9.43 1.43
N SER A 198 -31.70 10.31 2.04
CA SER A 198 -32.85 9.92 2.86
C SER A 198 -33.89 9.12 2.05
N ASN A 199 -34.16 9.51 0.81
CA ASN A 199 -35.10 8.80 -0.05
C ASN A 199 -34.55 7.43 -0.52
N VAL A 200 -33.24 7.32 -0.77
CA VAL A 200 -32.59 6.04 -1.12
C VAL A 200 -32.62 5.08 0.06
N SER A 201 -32.21 5.54 1.25
CA SER A 201 -32.19 4.71 2.46
C SER A 201 -33.59 4.26 2.88
N ALA A 202 -34.63 5.06 2.63
CA ALA A 202 -36.03 4.70 2.85
C ALA A 202 -36.65 3.85 1.72
N GLY A 203 -35.90 3.52 0.67
CA GLY A 203 -36.38 2.72 -0.46
C GLY A 203 -37.41 3.41 -1.37
N ARG A 204 -37.53 4.75 -1.30
CA ARG A 204 -38.48 5.53 -2.11
C ARG A 204 -37.98 5.79 -3.53
N ILE A 205 -36.66 5.76 -3.72
CA ILE A 205 -35.99 5.89 -5.01
C ILE A 205 -34.84 4.88 -5.07
N THR A 206 -34.56 4.34 -6.26
CA THR A 206 -33.44 3.42 -6.44
C THR A 206 -32.10 4.18 -6.46
N PRO A 207 -31.00 3.58 -5.98
CA PRO A 207 -29.68 4.21 -6.03
C PRO A 207 -29.29 4.68 -7.43
N ALA A 208 -29.58 3.89 -8.48
CA ALA A 208 -29.29 4.24 -9.86
C ALA A 208 -30.04 5.50 -10.33
N LYS A 209 -31.33 5.64 -9.98
CA LYS A 209 -32.13 6.81 -10.35
C LYS A 209 -31.71 8.05 -9.55
N ALA A 210 -31.43 7.90 -8.26
CA ALA A 210 -30.90 8.97 -7.41
C ALA A 210 -29.56 9.51 -7.92
N ALA A 211 -28.65 8.61 -8.33
CA ALA A 211 -27.36 8.98 -8.91
C ALA A 211 -27.53 9.79 -10.20
N LEU A 212 -28.40 9.36 -11.12
CA LEU A 212 -28.70 10.12 -12.35
C LEU A 212 -29.26 11.51 -12.05
N GLN A 213 -30.20 11.64 -11.11
CA GLN A 213 -30.76 12.93 -10.72
C GLN A 213 -29.69 13.90 -10.19
N LEU A 214 -28.78 13.40 -9.34
CA LEU A 214 -27.68 14.23 -8.83
C LEU A 214 -26.65 14.57 -9.91
N LEU A 215 -26.35 13.64 -10.82
CA LEU A 215 -25.44 13.88 -11.95
C LEU A 215 -26.01 14.89 -12.95
N GLU A 216 -27.32 14.82 -13.22
CA GLU A 216 -28.03 15.83 -14.02
C GLU A 216 -27.95 17.20 -13.35
N ALA A 217 -28.22 17.29 -12.04
CA ALA A 217 -28.11 18.54 -11.28
C ALA A 217 -26.68 19.11 -11.24
N PHE A 218 -25.66 18.25 -11.30
CA PHE A 218 -24.26 18.65 -11.41
C PHE A 218 -23.91 19.17 -12.82
N GLY A 219 -24.41 18.52 -13.86
CA GLY A 219 -24.09 18.81 -15.26
C GLY A 219 -24.84 20.00 -15.89
N THR A 220 -25.87 20.53 -15.25
CA THR A 220 -26.67 21.66 -15.76
C THR A 220 -26.06 23.05 -15.50
N ASN A 221 -24.91 23.12 -14.83
CA ASN A 221 -24.17 24.37 -14.56
C ASN A 221 -22.98 24.61 -15.51
N GLY A 222 -22.91 23.89 -16.64
CA GLY A 222 -21.89 24.04 -17.70
C GLY A 222 -22.38 24.79 -18.93
#